data_AF-A0A6A9USQ1-F1
#
_entry.id   AF-A0A6A9USQ1-F1
#
_cell.length_a   1.000
_cell.length_b   1.000
_cell.length_c   1.000
_cell.angle_alpha   90.00
_cell.angle_beta   90.00
_cell.angle_gamma   90.00
#
_symmetry.space_group_name_H-M   'P 1'
#
loop_
_entity.id
_entity.type
_entity.pdbx_description
1 polymer ?
#
loop_
_entity_poly.entity_id
_entity_poly.type
_entity_poly.pdbx_seq_one_letter_code
_entity_poly.pdbx_strand_id
1 'polypeptide(L)'
;MLTGCTAEVALEQPAPQGAAAEVCTQLVADLPAAVAGQTARDVTGPATGKLTAAWGTPPITLRCGVAEPAALEPTSQCFEVEGVGWFAEPATDGYLFTTIGRTAFVEVGVPSRYAPEADVLVELAPLVREHDPVLQPCV
;
A
#
# COMPACT_ATOMS: atom_id res chain seq x y z
N MET A 1 -12.45 3.30 33.47
CA MET A 1 -11.58 4.05 32.53
C MET A 1 -12.25 3.98 31.17
N LEU A 2 -12.43 5.11 30.48
CA LEU A 2 -13.14 5.16 29.20
C LEU A 2 -12.29 4.49 28.11
N THR A 3 -12.71 3.33 27.63
CA THR A 3 -12.23 2.77 26.36
C THR A 3 -12.79 3.64 25.24
N GLY A 4 -12.00 4.61 24.77
CA GLY A 4 -12.29 5.27 23.51
C GLY A 4 -12.18 4.23 22.40
N CYS A 5 -13.30 3.84 21.80
CA CYS A 5 -13.30 3.00 20.61
C CYS A 5 -12.68 3.81 19.46
N THR A 6 -11.37 3.72 19.26
CA THR A 6 -10.78 4.02 17.96
C THR A 6 -11.38 3.04 16.97
N ALA A 7 -12.24 3.52 16.07
CA ALA A 7 -12.88 2.68 15.06
C ALA A 7 -11.80 2.02 14.19
N GLU A 8 -11.64 0.72 14.30
CA GLU A 8 -10.68 -0.04 13.48
C GLU A 8 -11.04 0.10 11.99
N VAL A 9 -10.02 0.18 11.14
CA VAL A 9 -10.19 0.20 9.69
C VAL A 9 -10.35 -1.24 9.22
N ALA A 10 -11.47 -1.55 8.57
CA ALA A 10 -11.69 -2.87 7.99
C ALA A 10 -10.95 -3.00 6.66
N LEU A 11 -9.94 -3.88 6.59
CA LEU A 11 -9.21 -4.21 5.37
C LEU A 11 -9.16 -5.72 5.16
N GLU A 12 -9.41 -6.15 3.92
CA GLU A 12 -9.22 -7.54 3.51
C GLU A 12 -7.74 -7.89 3.52
N GLN A 13 -7.37 -8.92 4.29
CA GLN A 13 -6.00 -9.41 4.38
C GLN A 13 -5.63 -10.12 3.08
N PRO A 14 -4.55 -9.69 2.40
CA PRO A 14 -3.97 -10.47 1.33
C PRO A 14 -3.41 -11.80 1.84
N ALA A 15 -3.33 -12.78 0.95
CA ALA A 15 -2.71 -14.07 1.22
C ALA A 15 -1.71 -14.41 0.10
N PRO A 16 -0.61 -13.66 -0.06
CA PRO A 16 0.46 -14.01 -0.99
C PRO A 16 1.14 -15.31 -0.56
N GLN A 17 1.81 -15.96 -1.51
CA GLN A 17 2.67 -17.12 -1.26
C GLN A 17 4.09 -16.87 -1.77
N GLY A 18 5.04 -17.70 -1.34
CA GLY A 18 6.43 -17.67 -1.81
C GLY A 18 7.11 -16.34 -1.53
N ALA A 19 7.91 -15.86 -2.49
CA ALA A 19 8.72 -14.66 -2.33
C ALA A 19 7.89 -13.41 -2.00
N ALA A 20 6.68 -13.26 -2.56
CA ALA A 20 5.80 -12.14 -2.24
C ALA A 20 5.38 -12.13 -0.76
N ALA A 21 5.17 -13.30 -0.14
CA ALA A 21 4.83 -13.38 1.27
C ALA A 21 6.00 -12.97 2.19
N GLU A 22 7.23 -13.35 1.82
CA GLU A 22 8.44 -12.96 2.54
C GLU A 22 8.67 -11.45 2.43
N VAL A 23 8.61 -10.90 1.21
CA VAL A 23 8.71 -9.46 0.93
C VAL A 23 7.71 -8.68 1.75
N CYS A 24 6.43 -9.07 1.71
CA CYS A 24 5.37 -8.35 2.40
C CYS A 24 5.46 -8.43 3.92
N THR A 25 5.96 -9.54 4.46
CA THR A 25 6.17 -9.67 5.90
C THR A 25 7.24 -8.68 6.38
N GLN A 26 8.34 -8.54 5.64
CA GLN A 26 9.41 -7.59 6.00
C GLN A 26 8.96 -6.14 5.77
N LEU A 27 8.37 -5.84 4.62
CA LEU A 27 7.89 -4.50 4.29
C LEU A 27 6.90 -3.98 5.34
N VAL A 28 5.94 -4.80 5.76
CA VAL A 28 4.93 -4.39 6.75
C VAL A 28 5.53 -4.24 8.15
N ALA A 29 6.57 -5.00 8.48
CA ALA A 29 7.26 -4.88 9.76
C ALA A 29 8.01 -3.54 9.90
N ASP A 30 8.50 -2.99 8.79
CA ASP A 30 9.30 -1.77 8.74
C ASP A 30 8.49 -0.53 8.32
N LEU A 31 7.15 -0.64 8.29
CA LEU A 31 6.28 0.48 7.96
C LEU A 31 6.45 1.66 8.94
N PRO A 32 6.40 2.90 8.43
CA PRO A 32 6.52 4.07 9.28
C PRO A 32 5.27 4.24 10.16
N ALA A 33 5.49 4.78 11.36
CA ALA A 33 4.42 5.09 12.31
C ALA A 33 3.46 6.19 11.80
N ALA A 34 3.90 6.97 10.81
CA ALA A 34 3.09 7.99 10.15
C ALA A 34 3.38 8.06 8.65
N VAL A 35 2.37 8.44 7.87
CA VAL A 35 2.45 8.71 6.43
C VAL A 35 1.61 9.95 6.14
N ALA A 36 2.13 10.88 5.34
CA ALA A 36 1.52 12.19 5.05
C ALA A 36 1.10 12.95 6.33
N GLY A 37 1.95 12.86 7.35
CA GLY A 37 1.68 13.45 8.68
C GLY A 37 0.51 12.81 9.44
N GLN A 38 -0.04 11.69 8.95
CA GLN A 38 -1.12 10.96 9.60
C GLN A 38 -0.58 9.79 10.40
N THR A 39 -1.03 9.64 11.64
CA THR A 39 -0.63 8.53 12.50
C THR A 39 -1.28 7.21 12.08
N ALA A 40 -0.57 6.11 12.32
CA ALA A 40 -1.08 4.76 12.11
C ALA A 40 -2.42 4.52 12.85
N ARG A 41 -3.24 3.66 12.26
CA ARG A 41 -4.57 3.24 12.71
C ARG A 41 -4.57 1.74 12.93
N ASP A 42 -5.36 1.30 13.90
CA ASP A 42 -5.67 -0.11 14.05
C ASP A 42 -6.47 -0.59 12.84
N VAL A 43 -6.04 -1.71 12.27
CA VAL A 43 -6.73 -2.41 11.19
C VAL A 43 -7.33 -3.69 11.75
N THR A 44 -8.56 -4.03 11.36
CA THR A 44 -9.22 -5.27 11.81
C THR A 44 -8.41 -6.51 11.41
N GLY A 45 -8.31 -7.49 12.29
CA GLY A 45 -7.64 -8.77 12.03
C GLY A 45 -6.59 -9.13 13.08
N PRO A 46 -5.99 -10.33 12.99
CA PRO A 46 -5.04 -10.82 13.98
C PRO A 46 -3.82 -9.91 14.08
N ALA A 47 -3.38 -9.57 15.30
CA ALA A 47 -2.24 -8.67 15.54
C ALA A 47 -0.94 -9.15 14.88
N THR A 48 -0.76 -10.46 14.76
CA THR A 48 0.41 -11.11 14.17
C THR A 48 0.17 -11.48 12.72
N GLY A 49 1.14 -11.24 11.84
CA GLY A 49 1.08 -11.62 10.44
C GLY A 49 0.14 -10.75 9.59
N LYS A 50 -0.16 -9.53 10.04
CA LYS A 50 -0.88 -8.55 9.21
C LYS A 50 -0.04 -8.19 8.01
N LEU A 51 -0.66 -8.17 6.83
CA LEU A 51 -0.05 -7.69 5.60
C LEU A 51 -0.70 -6.37 5.14
N THR A 52 -1.30 -5.66 6.08
CA THR A 52 -2.09 -4.45 5.84
C THR A 52 -1.80 -3.39 6.89
N ALA A 53 -1.90 -2.13 6.49
CA ALA A 53 -1.81 -1.00 7.40
C ALA A 53 -2.77 0.12 7.00
N ALA A 54 -3.02 1.04 7.92
CA ALA A 54 -3.80 2.24 7.64
C ALA A 54 -3.30 3.44 8.45
N TRP A 55 -3.50 4.66 7.93
CA TRP A 55 -3.13 5.92 8.59
C TRP A 55 -4.23 6.98 8.42
N GLY A 56 -4.47 7.78 9.46
CA GLY A 56 -5.36 8.94 9.37
C GLY A 56 -6.87 8.69 9.26
N THR A 57 -7.64 9.72 8.92
CA THR A 57 -9.10 9.67 8.73
C THR A 57 -9.58 10.75 7.74
N PRO A 58 -10.15 10.38 6.57
CA PRO A 58 -10.28 9.03 6.00
C PRO A 58 -8.94 8.31 5.84
N PRO A 59 -8.93 6.97 5.89
CA PRO A 59 -7.71 6.19 6.00
C PRO A 59 -6.95 6.16 4.67
N ILE A 60 -5.64 6.44 4.71
CA ILE A 60 -4.69 5.93 3.73
C ILE A 60 -4.54 4.44 4.04
N THR A 61 -4.64 3.57 3.06
CA THR A 61 -4.58 2.12 3.26
C THR A 61 -3.39 1.52 2.53
N LEU A 62 -2.82 0.45 3.08
CA LEU A 62 -1.81 -0.36 2.41
C LEU A 62 -2.19 -1.83 2.55
N ARG A 63 -2.09 -2.58 1.45
CA ARG A 63 -2.28 -4.04 1.38
C ARG A 63 -1.13 -4.62 0.56
N CYS A 64 -0.25 -5.38 1.19
CA CYS A 64 0.89 -5.98 0.50
C CYS A 64 0.59 -7.40 0.05
N GLY A 65 0.88 -7.71 -1.21
CA GLY A 65 0.72 -9.04 -1.79
C GLY A 65 -0.72 -9.30 -2.25
N VAL A 66 -1.39 -8.27 -2.74
CA VAL A 66 -2.68 -8.43 -3.42
C VAL A 66 -2.51 -9.24 -4.70
N ALA A 67 -3.62 -9.74 -5.25
CA ALA A 67 -3.61 -10.33 -6.58
C ALA A 67 -3.30 -9.23 -7.63
N GLU A 68 -2.78 -9.65 -8.78
CA GLU A 68 -2.61 -8.74 -9.92
C GLU A 68 -3.95 -8.06 -10.26
N PRO A 69 -3.99 -6.71 -10.37
CA PRO A 69 -5.23 -6.01 -10.68
C PRO A 69 -5.82 -6.48 -12.00
N ALA A 70 -7.12 -6.78 -12.01
CA ALA A 70 -7.78 -7.32 -13.21
C ALA A 70 -7.79 -6.33 -14.40
N ALA A 71 -7.64 -5.02 -14.13
CA ALA A 71 -7.56 -3.96 -15.14
C ALA A 71 -6.11 -3.67 -15.61
N LEU A 72 -5.11 -4.35 -15.05
CA LEU A 72 -3.72 -4.18 -15.49
C LEU A 72 -3.53 -4.88 -16.84
N GLU A 73 -3.17 -4.11 -17.86
CA GLU A 73 -2.87 -4.59 -19.20
C GLU A 73 -1.41 -4.25 -19.56
N PRO A 74 -0.79 -4.94 -20.55
CA PRO A 74 0.56 -4.60 -21.00
C PRO A 74 0.72 -3.16 -21.49
N THR A 75 -0.37 -2.51 -21.91
CA THR A 75 -0.42 -1.11 -22.36
C THR A 75 -0.84 -0.14 -21.26
N SER A 76 -1.11 -0.61 -20.05
CA SER A 76 -1.47 0.26 -18.93
C SER A 76 -0.35 1.24 -18.63
N GLN A 77 -0.75 2.46 -18.25
CA GLN A 77 0.22 3.49 -17.91
C GLN A 77 0.96 3.12 -16.62
N CYS A 78 2.29 3.14 -16.70
CA CYS A 78 3.18 2.95 -15.56
C CYS A 78 3.58 4.34 -15.02
N PHE A 79 3.09 4.70 -13.84
CA PHE A 79 3.48 5.93 -13.16
C PHE A 79 4.71 5.66 -12.32
N GLU A 80 5.86 6.21 -12.70
CA GLU A 80 7.07 6.09 -11.89
C GLU A 80 7.08 7.18 -10.80
N VAL A 81 7.23 6.77 -9.55
CA VAL A 81 7.45 7.65 -8.39
C VAL A 81 8.63 7.11 -7.60
N GLU A 82 9.69 7.90 -7.50
CA GLU A 82 10.91 7.52 -6.76
C GLU A 82 11.46 6.15 -7.15
N GLY A 83 11.46 5.83 -8.45
CA GLY A 83 11.92 4.55 -9.00
C GLY A 83 10.95 3.37 -8.80
N VAL A 84 9.76 3.59 -8.24
CA VAL A 84 8.69 2.57 -8.10
C VAL A 84 7.64 2.81 -9.18
N GLY A 85 7.37 1.78 -9.99
CA GLY A 85 6.28 1.82 -10.97
C GLY A 85 4.95 1.51 -10.30
N TRP A 86 3.94 2.32 -10.59
CA TRP A 86 2.59 2.22 -10.06
C TRP A 86 1.56 2.14 -11.19
N PHE A 87 0.64 1.21 -11.08
CA PHE A 87 -0.62 1.22 -11.80
C PHE A 87 -1.67 1.94 -10.96
N ALA A 88 -2.42 2.87 -11.55
CA ALA A 88 -3.39 3.70 -10.83
C ALA A 88 -4.82 3.42 -11.31
N GLU A 89 -5.72 3.20 -10.36
CA GLU A 89 -7.13 2.97 -10.59
C GLU A 89 -7.97 4.01 -9.82
N PRO A 90 -8.98 4.63 -10.44
CA PRO A 90 -9.89 5.52 -9.72
C PRO A 90 -10.70 4.73 -8.70
N ALA A 91 -10.80 5.25 -7.48
CA ALA A 91 -11.64 4.72 -6.43
C ALA A 91 -12.85 5.64 -6.18
N THR A 92 -13.79 5.20 -5.34
CA THR A 92 -14.94 6.03 -4.93
C THR A 92 -14.51 7.36 -4.28
N ASP A 93 -13.40 7.34 -3.53
CA ASP A 93 -12.78 8.53 -2.95
C ASP A 93 -11.27 8.44 -3.14
N GLY A 94 -10.75 9.11 -4.18
CA GLY A 94 -9.32 9.13 -4.53
C GLY A 94 -8.91 8.00 -5.48
N TYR A 95 -7.77 7.36 -5.20
CA TYR A 95 -7.16 6.37 -6.09
C TYR A 95 -6.64 5.14 -5.32
N LEU A 96 -6.62 4.00 -6.01
CA LEU A 96 -5.83 2.82 -5.64
C LEU A 96 -4.58 2.77 -6.53
N PHE A 97 -3.41 2.65 -5.90
CA PHE A 97 -2.14 2.52 -6.59
C PHE A 97 -1.54 1.17 -6.29
N THR A 98 -1.23 0.38 -7.31
CA THR A 98 -0.62 -0.94 -7.16
C THR A 98 0.77 -0.95 -7.77
N THR A 99 1.78 -1.40 -7.03
CA THR A 99 3.15 -1.53 -7.57
C THR A 99 3.20 -2.53 -8.72
N ILE A 100 3.97 -2.22 -9.76
CA ILE A 100 4.17 -3.10 -10.91
C ILE A 100 5.67 -3.24 -11.24
N GLY A 101 6.02 -4.33 -11.93
CA GLY A 101 7.41 -4.63 -12.31
C GLY A 101 8.30 -5.10 -11.15
N ARG A 102 7.70 -5.69 -10.11
CA ARG A 102 8.36 -6.15 -8.87
C ARG A 102 7.80 -7.51 -8.43
N THR A 103 8.27 -8.06 -7.32
CA THR A 103 7.87 -9.39 -6.83
C THR A 103 6.47 -9.38 -6.22
N ALA A 104 6.13 -8.34 -5.48
CA ALA A 104 4.84 -8.20 -4.81
C ALA A 104 4.02 -7.05 -5.42
N PHE A 105 2.71 -7.25 -5.47
CA PHE A 105 1.76 -6.17 -5.71
C PHE A 105 1.41 -5.52 -4.37
N VAL A 106 1.95 -4.33 -4.13
CA VAL A 106 1.64 -3.48 -2.97
C VAL A 106 0.58 -2.48 -3.42
N GLU A 107 -0.63 -2.62 -2.89
CA GLU A 107 -1.75 -1.71 -3.14
C GLU A 107 -1.78 -0.63 -2.04
N VAL A 108 -1.86 0.63 -2.46
CA VAL A 108 -2.00 1.80 -1.58
C VAL A 108 -3.26 2.56 -1.99
N GLY A 109 -4.22 2.65 -1.07
CA GLY A 109 -5.40 3.48 -1.26
C GLY A 109 -5.20 4.87 -0.67
N VAL A 110 -5.37 5.90 -1.50
CA VAL A 110 -5.19 7.29 -1.09
C VAL A 110 -6.47 8.08 -1.34
N PRO A 111 -7.19 8.46 -0.28
CA PRO A 111 -8.35 9.34 -0.38
C PRO A 111 -8.04 10.71 -0.97
N SER A 112 -9.01 11.30 -1.67
CA SER A 112 -8.84 12.60 -2.38
C SER A 112 -8.48 13.76 -1.45
N ARG A 113 -8.75 13.65 -0.13
CA ARG A 113 -8.34 14.64 0.88
C ARG A 113 -6.83 14.86 0.95
N TYR A 114 -6.05 13.90 0.47
CA TYR A 114 -4.59 13.90 0.53
C TYR A 114 -3.97 14.34 -0.79
N ALA A 115 -4.76 14.96 -1.68
CA ALA A 115 -4.25 15.48 -2.93
C ALA A 115 -3.09 16.49 -2.70
N PRO A 116 -2.00 16.40 -3.48
CA PRO A 116 -1.74 15.40 -4.53
C PRO A 116 -1.45 14.00 -3.96
N GLU A 117 -2.18 12.99 -4.42
CA GLU A 117 -2.11 11.62 -3.89
C GLU A 117 -0.70 10.99 -4.06
N ALA A 118 0.05 11.47 -5.05
CA ALA A 118 1.42 11.05 -5.31
C ALA A 118 2.38 11.33 -4.14
N ASP A 119 2.11 12.33 -3.30
CA ASP A 119 2.98 12.66 -2.15
C ASP A 119 3.05 11.49 -1.14
N VAL A 120 1.95 10.74 -0.99
CA VAL A 120 1.92 9.51 -0.17
C VAL A 120 2.82 8.43 -0.77
N LEU A 121 2.84 8.32 -2.11
CA LEU A 121 3.67 7.34 -2.81
C LEU A 121 5.15 7.68 -2.70
N VAL A 122 5.51 8.97 -2.76
CA VAL A 122 6.89 9.45 -2.56
C VAL A 122 7.44 9.00 -1.20
N GLU A 123 6.62 9.09 -0.14
CA GLU A 123 7.04 8.71 1.21
C GLU A 123 7.17 7.19 1.38
N LEU A 124 6.32 6.40 0.74
CA LEU A 124 6.34 4.93 0.84
C LEU A 124 7.34 4.27 -0.13
N ALA A 125 7.68 4.93 -1.24
CA ALA A 125 8.51 4.35 -2.29
C ALA A 125 9.91 3.89 -1.82
N PRO A 126 10.65 4.61 -0.93
CA PRO A 126 11.92 4.12 -0.41
C PRO A 126 11.80 2.76 0.27
N LEU A 127 10.76 2.58 1.09
CA LEU A 127 10.50 1.31 1.78
C LEU A 127 10.16 0.19 0.80
N VAL A 128 9.31 0.47 -0.20
CA VAL A 128 9.01 -0.49 -1.27
C VAL A 128 10.29 -0.90 -2.02
N ARG A 129 11.16 0.06 -2.36
CA ARG A 129 12.42 -0.25 -3.06
C ARG A 129 13.38 -1.10 -2.24
N GLU A 130 13.41 -0.89 -0.94
CA GLU A 130 14.28 -1.64 -0.02
C GLU A 130 13.84 -3.11 0.07
N HIS A 131 12.55 -3.37 0.23
CA HIS A 131 12.04 -4.73 0.46
C HIS A 131 11.62 -5.48 -0.81
N ASP A 132 11.22 -4.78 -1.86
CA ASP A 132 10.78 -5.38 -3.12
C ASP A 132 11.51 -4.75 -4.31
N PRO A 133 12.77 -5.13 -4.60
CA PRO A 133 13.56 -4.53 -5.66
C PRO A 133 12.93 -4.61 -7.07
N VAL A 134 13.32 -3.68 -7.95
CA VAL A 134 12.77 -3.63 -9.32
C VAL A 134 13.24 -4.80 -10.15
N LEU A 135 12.29 -5.47 -10.82
CA LEU A 135 12.55 -6.53 -11.80
C LEU A 135 12.38 -6.00 -13.22
N GLN A 136 11.36 -5.16 -13.45
CA GLN A 136 11.10 -4.52 -14.73
C GLN A 136 10.76 -3.03 -14.50
N PRO A 137 11.59 -2.09 -14.99
CA PRO A 137 11.27 -0.67 -14.92
C PRO A 137 10.11 -0.30 -15.85
N CYS A 138 9.52 0.89 -15.64
CA CYS A 138 8.47 1.42 -16.52
C CYS A 138 8.95 1.75 -17.95
N VAL A 139 10.27 1.83 -18.18
CA VAL A 139 10.91 2.28 -19.43
C VAL A 139 12.04 1.38 -19.90
#